data_AF-A0A1J5RLB6-F1
#
_entry.id   AF-A0A1J5RLB6-F1
#
_cell.length_a   1.000
_cell.length_b   1.000
_cell.length_c   1.000
_cell.angle_alpha   90.00
_cell.angle_beta   90.00
_cell.angle_gamma   90.00
#
_symmetry.space_group_name_H-M   'P 1'
#
loop_
_entity.id
_entity.type
_entity.pdbx_description
1 polymer ?
#
loop_
_entity_poly.entity_id
_entity_poly.type
_entity_poly.pdbx_seq_one_letter_code
_entity_poly.pdbx_strand_id
1 'polypeptide(L)'
;MIMDLLFSWRRRRPPRRDPLLPRLALPAISRPAPRPEGCPMSPREMADWAYELYLGGILSWEDYRFALPSDLHRDYNATIGALTGETAAPNRRRDMLADWQGRIAFARDHQHWDAEMHRRAERILSLLHRRAGLHSPISA
;
A
#
# COMPACT_ATOMS: atom_id res chain seq x y z
N MET A 1 -50.22 48.00 30.85
CA MET A 1 -48.74 47.95 30.87
C MET A 1 -48.35 46.73 30.03
N ILE A 2 -48.20 46.92 28.71
CA ILE A 2 -46.95 46.74 27.92
C ILE A 2 -46.55 45.25 27.83
N MET A 3 -46.43 44.55 26.69
CA MET A 3 -46.54 44.78 25.24
C MET A 3 -46.59 43.40 24.56
N ASP A 4 -47.23 43.32 23.39
CA ASP A 4 -47.09 42.30 22.36
C ASP A 4 -45.63 41.94 22.00
N LEU A 5 -45.41 40.70 21.51
CA LEU A 5 -44.78 40.45 20.21
C LEU A 5 -44.79 38.96 19.82
N LEU A 6 -45.67 38.66 18.87
CA LEU A 6 -45.55 37.60 17.88
C LEU A 6 -44.16 37.57 17.25
N PHE A 7 -43.50 36.41 17.16
CA PHE A 7 -42.64 36.11 16.00
C PHE A 7 -42.58 34.62 15.69
N SER A 8 -43.42 34.24 14.73
CA SER A 8 -43.36 32.98 13.99
C SER A 8 -42.01 32.89 13.26
N TRP A 9 -41.19 31.89 13.59
CA TRP A 9 -40.07 31.48 12.74
C TRP A 9 -40.35 30.12 12.10
N ARG A 10 -40.96 30.21 10.93
CA ARG A 10 -41.10 29.20 9.89
C ARG A 10 -39.78 28.43 9.70
N ARG A 11 -39.85 27.11 9.78
CA ARG A 11 -38.76 26.16 9.49
C ARG A 11 -38.03 26.56 8.21
N ARG A 12 -36.79 27.05 8.32
CA ARG A 12 -35.90 27.16 7.16
C ARG A 12 -35.59 25.72 6.71
N ARG A 13 -36.18 25.31 5.58
CA ARG A 13 -35.75 24.09 4.90
C ARG A 13 -34.28 24.28 4.51
N PRO A 14 -33.39 23.30 4.75
CA PRO A 14 -32.05 23.35 4.19
C PRO A 14 -32.14 23.40 2.66
N PRO A 15 -31.17 24.02 1.96
CA PRO A 15 -31.17 24.04 0.51
C PRO A 15 -31.20 22.60 0.00
N ARG A 16 -32.08 22.35 -0.98
CA ARG A 16 -32.13 21.08 -1.72
C ARG A 16 -30.72 20.81 -2.24
N ARG A 17 -30.13 19.67 -1.86
CA ARG A 17 -28.95 19.15 -2.55
C ARG A 17 -29.35 18.95 -4.00
N ASP A 18 -28.69 19.67 -4.90
CA ASP A 18 -28.79 19.43 -6.34
C ASP A 18 -28.50 17.94 -6.60
N PRO A 19 -29.39 17.19 -7.25
CA PRO A 19 -29.00 15.96 -7.90
C PRO A 19 -28.23 16.35 -9.17
N LEU A 20 -27.29 15.50 -9.60
CA LEU A 20 -26.46 15.62 -10.81
C LEU A 20 -25.06 16.22 -10.60
N LEU A 21 -24.24 15.48 -9.87
CA LEU A 21 -23.01 15.02 -10.51
C LEU A 21 -23.19 13.51 -10.72
N PRO A 22 -23.08 12.97 -11.94
CA PRO A 22 -22.75 11.56 -12.05
C PRO A 22 -21.44 11.42 -11.29
N ARG A 23 -21.45 10.60 -10.22
CA ARG A 23 -20.20 10.01 -9.74
C ARG A 23 -19.57 9.43 -11.00
N LEU A 24 -18.53 10.08 -11.51
CA LEU A 24 -17.63 9.48 -12.45
C LEU A 24 -17.11 8.25 -11.70
N ALA A 25 -17.76 7.11 -11.94
CA ALA A 25 -17.20 5.84 -11.57
C ALA A 25 -15.93 5.79 -12.40
N LEU A 26 -14.80 6.09 -11.75
CA LEU A 26 -13.50 5.81 -12.31
C LEU A 26 -13.60 4.37 -12.80
N PRO A 27 -13.33 4.08 -14.09
CA PRO A 27 -13.33 2.71 -14.53
C PRO A 27 -12.37 1.98 -13.60
N ALA A 28 -12.87 0.96 -12.90
CA ALA A 28 -11.99 0.02 -12.24
C ALA A 28 -11.07 -0.48 -13.36
N ILE A 29 -9.80 -0.07 -13.33
CA ILE A 29 -8.80 -0.59 -14.24
C ILE A 29 -8.56 -2.02 -13.77
N SER A 30 -9.52 -2.92 -14.02
CA SER A 30 -9.35 -4.35 -13.81
C SER A 30 -8.54 -4.88 -14.98
N ARG A 31 -7.28 -4.44 -15.06
CA ARG A 31 -6.28 -5.09 -15.90
C ARG A 31 -6.13 -6.50 -15.32
N PRO A 32 -6.27 -7.58 -16.11
CA PRO A 32 -5.88 -8.90 -15.65
C PRO A 32 -4.43 -8.77 -15.14
N ALA A 33 -4.20 -9.18 -13.89
CA ALA A 33 -2.89 -8.96 -13.28
C ALA A 33 -1.84 -9.56 -14.22
N PRO A 34 -0.83 -8.79 -14.65
CA PRO A 34 0.24 -9.31 -15.46
C PRO A 34 0.79 -10.54 -14.75
N ARG A 35 1.12 -11.59 -15.52
CA ARG A 35 1.82 -12.74 -14.95
C ARG A 35 3.10 -12.17 -14.30
N PRO A 36 3.40 -12.50 -13.04
CA PRO A 36 4.57 -11.93 -12.38
C PRO A 36 5.83 -12.38 -13.11
N GLU A 37 6.42 -11.47 -13.87
CA GLU A 37 7.73 -11.60 -14.50
C GLU A 37 8.76 -11.09 -13.48
N GLY A 38 9.64 -11.95 -12.96
CA GLY A 38 10.57 -11.56 -11.89
C GLY A 38 10.64 -12.57 -10.74
N CYS A 39 10.38 -12.11 -9.51
CA CYS A 39 10.39 -12.94 -8.30
C CYS A 39 8.95 -13.26 -7.85
N PRO A 40 8.29 -14.28 -8.43
CA PRO A 40 6.90 -14.59 -8.13
C PRO A 40 6.77 -15.21 -6.74
N MET A 41 6.11 -14.48 -5.83
CA MET A 41 5.72 -15.00 -4.52
C MET A 41 4.48 -14.26 -4.01
N SER A 42 3.72 -14.91 -3.14
CA SER A 42 2.62 -14.28 -2.41
C SER A 42 3.15 -13.45 -1.23
N PRO A 43 2.37 -12.48 -0.72
CA PRO A 43 2.72 -11.76 0.50
C PRO A 43 3.06 -12.67 1.69
N ARG A 44 2.34 -13.79 1.84
CA ARG A 44 2.63 -14.78 2.88
C ARG A 44 3.98 -15.46 2.66
N GLU A 45 4.23 -15.97 1.45
CA GLU A 45 5.53 -16.57 1.11
C GLU A 45 6.70 -15.58 1.28
N MET A 46 6.47 -14.28 1.04
CA MET A 46 7.49 -13.25 1.28
C MET A 46 7.79 -13.07 2.78
N ALA A 47 6.77 -13.04 3.63
CA ALA A 47 6.96 -12.94 5.07
C ALA A 47 7.68 -14.17 5.63
N ASP A 48 7.31 -15.37 5.18
CA ASP A 48 7.96 -16.61 5.57
C ASP A 48 9.43 -16.60 5.14
N TRP A 49 9.72 -16.20 3.89
CA TRP A 49 11.10 -16.08 3.41
C TRP A 49 11.92 -15.04 4.19
N ALA A 50 11.35 -13.87 4.48
CA ALA A 50 12.02 -12.85 5.29
C ALA A 50 12.31 -13.35 6.72
N TYR A 51 11.41 -14.17 7.27
CA TYR A 51 11.58 -14.78 8.59
C TYR A 51 12.76 -15.77 8.60
N GLU A 52 12.89 -16.62 7.59
CA GLU A 52 14.04 -17.53 7.45
C GLU A 52 15.37 -16.76 7.34
N LEU A 53 15.39 -15.65 6.60
CA LEU A 53 16.59 -14.81 6.50
C LEU A 53 16.95 -14.13 7.83
N TYR A 54 15.94 -13.76 8.63
CA TYR A 54 16.15 -13.24 9.98
C TYR A 54 16.73 -14.30 10.91
N LEU A 55 16.14 -15.50 10.93
CA LEU A 55 16.65 -16.62 11.74
C LEU A 55 18.09 -17.00 11.33
N GLY A 56 18.41 -16.91 10.04
CA GLY A 56 19.76 -17.12 9.51
C GLY A 56 20.76 -15.97 9.75
N GLY A 57 20.34 -14.88 10.39
CA GLY A 57 21.19 -13.71 10.66
C GLY A 57 21.55 -12.87 9.44
N ILE A 58 20.88 -13.10 8.30
CA ILE A 58 21.08 -12.33 7.05
C ILE A 58 20.35 -10.99 7.13
N LEU A 59 19.16 -10.98 7.75
CA LEU A 59 18.42 -9.75 8.06
C LEU A 59 18.53 -9.43 9.55
N SER A 60 18.66 -8.14 9.88
CA SER A 60 18.43 -7.68 11.25
C SER A 60 16.94 -7.72 11.59
N TRP A 61 16.60 -7.57 12.87
CA TRP A 61 15.19 -7.46 13.29
C TRP A 61 14.47 -6.30 12.60
N GLU A 62 15.13 -5.16 12.46
CA GLU A 62 14.59 -3.97 11.80
C GLU A 62 14.34 -4.21 10.32
N ASP A 63 15.25 -4.90 9.63
CA ASP A 63 15.10 -5.21 8.22
C ASP A 63 13.95 -6.22 8.00
N TYR A 64 13.88 -7.24 8.84
CA TYR A 64 12.80 -8.23 8.82
C TYR A 64 11.43 -7.56 8.99
N ARG A 65 11.28 -6.73 10.03
CA ARG A 65 10.04 -5.99 10.29
C ARG A 65 9.70 -5.07 9.11
N PHE A 66 10.70 -4.43 8.50
CA PHE A 66 10.50 -3.57 7.34
C PHE A 66 10.08 -4.35 6.08
N ALA A 67 10.49 -5.62 5.95
CA ALA A 67 10.15 -6.47 4.83
C ALA A 67 8.69 -6.99 4.83
N LEU A 68 7.97 -6.86 5.95
CA LEU A 68 6.62 -7.42 6.12
C LEU A 68 5.61 -6.81 5.14
N PRO A 69 4.93 -7.62 4.32
CA PRO A 69 3.90 -7.12 3.41
C PRO A 69 2.68 -6.57 4.15
N SER A 70 2.14 -5.46 3.66
CA SER A 70 0.94 -4.83 4.21
C SER A 70 -0.31 -5.70 4.12
N ASP A 71 -0.42 -6.58 3.11
CA ASP A 71 -1.52 -7.54 2.95
C ASP A 71 -1.72 -8.49 4.15
N LEU A 72 -0.70 -8.65 4.99
CA LEU A 72 -0.80 -9.46 6.21
C LEU A 72 -1.35 -8.67 7.40
N HIS A 73 -1.49 -7.35 7.27
CA HIS A 73 -2.01 -6.50 8.32
C HIS A 73 -3.52 -6.67 8.45
N ARG A 74 -4.01 -6.87 9.70
CA ARG A 74 -5.45 -7.04 10.01
C ARG A 74 -6.29 -5.90 9.45
N ASP A 75 -5.78 -4.68 9.54
CA ASP A 75 -6.52 -3.47 9.17
C ASP A 75 -6.31 -3.05 7.71
N TYR A 76 -5.70 -3.89 6.86
CA TYR A 76 -5.48 -3.55 5.45
C TYR A 76 -6.77 -3.11 4.76
N ASN A 77 -7.85 -3.88 4.91
CA ASN A 77 -9.13 -3.60 4.26
C ASN A 77 -9.76 -2.29 4.75
N ALA A 78 -9.52 -1.91 6.01
CA ALA A 78 -10.03 -0.68 6.60
C ALA A 78 -9.19 0.56 6.24
N THR A 79 -8.00 0.37 5.68
CA THR A 79 -7.03 1.44 5.40
C THR A 79 -6.70 1.50 3.90
N ILE A 80 -5.69 0.76 3.47
CA ILE A 80 -5.24 0.69 2.07
C ILE A 80 -6.40 0.25 1.18
N GLY A 81 -7.09 -0.83 1.55
CA GLY A 81 -8.19 -1.36 0.76
C GLY A 81 -9.37 -0.40 0.63
N ALA A 82 -9.63 0.44 1.65
CA ALA A 82 -10.66 1.46 1.57
C ALA A 82 -10.30 2.60 0.59
N LEU A 83 -9.00 2.91 0.45
CA LEU A 83 -8.49 3.94 -0.47
C LEU A 83 -8.35 3.43 -1.90
N THR A 84 -7.97 2.16 -2.09
CA THR A 84 -7.71 1.58 -3.41
C THR A 84 -8.90 0.80 -3.99
N GLY A 85 -9.85 0.38 -3.14
CA GLY A 85 -10.91 -0.56 -3.50
C GLY A 85 -10.45 -2.02 -3.59
N GLU A 86 -9.18 -2.30 -3.26
CA GLU A 86 -8.63 -3.66 -3.30
C GLU A 86 -8.79 -4.37 -1.94
N THR A 87 -9.09 -5.66 -1.97
CA THR A 87 -9.08 -6.48 -0.75
C THR A 87 -7.70 -7.09 -0.54
N ALA A 88 -7.27 -7.22 0.72
CA ALA A 88 -6.04 -7.91 1.08
C ALA A 88 -5.98 -9.29 0.41
N ALA A 89 -4.89 -9.58 -0.27
CA ALA A 89 -4.73 -10.82 -1.04
C ALA A 89 -3.44 -11.56 -0.61
N PRO A 90 -3.34 -11.99 0.66
CA PRO A 90 -2.08 -12.48 1.24
C PRO A 90 -1.54 -13.76 0.58
N ASN A 91 -2.40 -14.52 -0.10
CA ASN A 91 -2.05 -15.76 -0.80
C ASN A 91 -1.95 -15.56 -2.33
N ARG A 92 -2.23 -14.35 -2.85
CA ARG A 92 -2.17 -14.07 -4.28
C ARG A 92 -0.72 -13.80 -4.67
N ARG A 93 -0.19 -14.60 -5.59
CA ARG A 93 1.16 -14.37 -6.14
C ARG A 93 1.22 -13.07 -6.93
N ARG A 94 2.32 -12.34 -6.76
CA ARG A 94 2.69 -11.12 -7.50
C ARG A 94 4.21 -11.06 -7.66
N ASP A 95 4.69 -10.13 -8.48
CA ASP A 95 6.13 -9.94 -8.64
C ASP A 95 6.63 -9.03 -7.51
N MET A 96 7.23 -9.65 -6.49
CA MET A 96 7.75 -8.88 -5.36
C MET A 96 8.94 -8.01 -5.74
N LEU A 97 9.64 -8.33 -6.84
CA LEU A 97 10.74 -7.49 -7.31
C LEU A 97 10.20 -6.14 -7.79
N ALA A 98 9.23 -6.15 -8.72
CA ALA A 98 8.56 -4.95 -9.19
C ALA A 98 7.86 -4.19 -8.05
N ASP A 99 7.21 -4.89 -7.11
CA ASP A 99 6.57 -4.24 -5.96
C ASP A 99 7.56 -3.42 -5.13
N TRP A 100 8.73 -3.98 -4.81
CA TRP A 100 9.75 -3.29 -4.01
C TRP A 100 10.42 -2.15 -4.79
N GLN A 101 10.68 -2.34 -6.08
CA GLN A 101 11.17 -1.28 -6.95
C GLN A 101 10.17 -0.11 -7.00
N GLY A 102 8.88 -0.40 -7.15
CA GLY A 102 7.82 0.61 -7.14
C GLY A 102 7.75 1.38 -5.82
N ARG A 103 7.87 0.69 -4.68
CA ARG A 103 7.91 1.34 -3.35
C ARG A 103 9.11 2.28 -3.20
N ILE A 104 10.29 1.85 -3.61
CA ILE A 104 11.52 2.66 -3.56
C ILE A 104 11.39 3.89 -4.46
N ALA A 105 10.91 3.71 -5.70
CA ALA A 105 10.69 4.80 -6.65
C ALA A 105 9.71 5.83 -6.07
N PHE A 106 8.54 5.38 -5.60
CA PHE A 106 7.56 6.25 -4.97
C PHE A 106 8.12 7.03 -3.77
N ALA A 107 8.86 6.35 -2.88
CA ALA A 107 9.44 6.98 -1.70
C ALA A 107 10.51 8.04 -2.06
N ARG A 108 11.31 7.79 -3.11
CA ARG A 108 12.28 8.76 -3.63
C ARG A 108 11.59 9.99 -4.22
N ASP A 109 10.56 9.79 -5.03
CA ASP A 109 9.84 10.88 -5.71
C ASP A 109 9.10 11.80 -4.74
N HIS A 110 8.69 11.29 -3.58
CA HIS A 110 7.88 12.01 -2.61
C HIS A 110 8.60 12.30 -1.27
N GLN A 111 9.90 12.02 -1.17
CA GLN A 111 10.73 12.26 0.02
C GLN A 111 10.15 11.67 1.33
N HIS A 112 9.48 10.52 1.24
CA HIS A 112 8.77 9.91 2.38
C HIS A 112 9.66 9.09 3.30
N TRP A 113 10.86 8.70 2.86
CA TRP A 113 11.77 7.81 3.60
C TRP A 113 13.06 8.53 3.97
N ASP A 114 13.56 8.23 5.17
CA ASP A 114 14.90 8.65 5.56
C ASP A 114 15.98 7.79 4.88
N ALA A 115 17.24 8.19 5.05
CA ALA A 115 18.38 7.49 4.46
C ALA A 115 18.48 6.03 4.93
N GLU A 116 18.06 5.72 6.15
CA GLU A 116 18.14 4.37 6.68
C GLU A 116 17.05 3.47 6.08
N MET A 117 15.82 3.97 5.95
CA MET A 117 14.74 3.26 5.25
C MET A 117 15.11 2.97 3.79
N HIS A 118 15.75 3.91 3.10
CA HIS A 118 16.28 3.65 1.75
C HIS A 118 17.33 2.53 1.76
N ARG A 119 18.30 2.56 2.67
CA ARG A 119 19.30 1.48 2.81
C ARG A 119 18.65 0.12 3.12
N ARG A 120 17.61 0.07 3.96
CA ARG A 120 16.86 -1.17 4.23
C ARG A 120 16.16 -1.69 2.98
N ALA A 121 15.48 -0.81 2.25
CA ALA A 121 14.77 -1.18 1.03
C ALA A 121 15.73 -1.70 -0.06
N GLU A 122 16.89 -1.06 -0.21
CA GLU A 122 17.94 -1.52 -1.14
C GLU A 122 18.50 -2.89 -0.76
N ARG A 123 18.77 -3.14 0.53
CA ARG A 123 19.19 -4.47 1.02
C ARG A 123 18.17 -5.55 0.70
N ILE A 124 16.88 -5.31 0.97
CA ILE A 124 15.80 -6.26 0.65
C ILE A 124 15.73 -6.49 -0.86
N LEU A 125 15.83 -5.43 -1.66
CA LEU A 125 15.79 -5.53 -3.11
C LEU A 125 16.97 -6.37 -3.65
N SER A 126 18.18 -6.20 -3.11
CA SER A 126 19.34 -7.02 -3.48
C SER A 126 19.13 -8.50 -3.16
N LEU A 127 18.49 -8.82 -2.04
CA LEU A 127 18.15 -10.21 -1.66
C LEU A 127 17.08 -10.81 -2.59
N LEU A 128 16.09 -10.02 -3.01
CA LEU A 128 15.08 -10.44 -3.98
C LEU A 128 15.70 -10.71 -5.36
N HIS A 129 16.63 -9.87 -5.82
CA HIS A 129 17.38 -10.13 -7.06
C HIS A 129 18.13 -11.46 -6.97
N ARG A 130 18.88 -11.67 -5.87
CA ARG A 130 19.62 -12.92 -5.65
C ARG A 130 18.69 -14.13 -5.68
N ARG A 131 17.53 -14.07 -5.02
CA ARG A 131 16.52 -15.14 -5.03
C ARG A 131 15.99 -15.42 -6.43
N ALA A 132 15.77 -14.38 -7.23
CA ALA A 132 15.33 -14.49 -8.62
C ALA A 132 16.42 -15.01 -9.58
N GLY A 133 17.65 -15.26 -9.09
CA GLY A 133 18.80 -15.60 -9.95
C GLY A 133 19.28 -14.41 -10.78
N LEU A 134 18.93 -13.19 -10.38
CA LEU A 134 19.31 -11.95 -11.04
C LEU A 134 20.51 -11.32 -10.30
N HIS A 135 21.49 -10.87 -11.07
CA HIS A 135 22.61 -10.09 -10.56
C HIS A 135 22.10 -8.67 -10.25
N SER A 136 22.31 -8.17 -9.03
CA SER A 136 21.91 -6.80 -8.68
C SER A 136 22.80 -5.81 -9.43
N PRO A 137 22.25 -4.82 -10.17
CA PRO A 137 23.05 -3.83 -10.89
C PRO A 137 23.68 -2.77 -9.97
N ILE A 138 23.54 -2.87 -8.65
CA ILE A 138 24.01 -1.85 -7.70
C ILE A 138 25.16 -2.43 -6.84
N SER A 139 26.35 -2.45 -7.44
CA SER A 139 27.65 -2.38 -6.78
C SER A 139 28.72 -2.16 -7.84
N ALA A 140 29.00 -0.89 -8.14
CA ALA A 140 30.26 -0.38 -8.67
C ALA A 140 30.49 1.00 -8.07
#